data_AF-A0A838WVQ1-F1
#
_entry.id   AF-A0A838WVQ1-F1
#
_cell.length_a   1.000
_cell.length_b   1.000
_cell.length_c   1.000
_cell.angle_alpha   90.00
_cell.angle_beta   90.00
_cell.angle_gamma   90.00
#
_symmetry.space_group_name_H-M   'P 1'
#
loop_
_entity.id
_entity.type
_entity.pdbx_description
1 polymer ?
#
loop_
_entity_poly.entity_id
_entity_poly.type
_entity_poly.pdbx_seq_one_letter_code
_entity_poly.pdbx_strand_id
1 'polypeptide(L)'
;RYTDDDIVRMRNVLSPVFSEVGVDVVLNGHDHMYNRSYLMNGLEPVVPGAPAEPGDVLHQGPGEVLYLTLSTAGGGKFYDFEGNDGNEYPGMTLAEARERNLNRPTIAFWNQDYTPDYSVVSVEQGSLNILSVNAADGSLVDDVTLTK
;
A
#
# COMPACT_ATOMS: atom_id res chain seq x y z
N ARG A 1 8.63 13.77 3.28
CA ARG A 1 8.53 12.56 4.14
C ARG A 1 7.10 12.42 4.66
N TYR A 2 6.72 11.23 5.11
CA TYR A 2 5.38 10.97 5.68
C TYR A 2 5.01 11.92 6.84
N THR A 3 6.02 12.42 7.55
CA THR A 3 5.87 13.36 8.67
C THR A 3 5.86 14.84 8.26
N ASP A 4 6.02 15.17 6.97
CA ASP A 4 5.98 16.56 6.53
C ASP A 4 4.60 17.16 6.78
N ASP A 5 4.54 18.38 7.32
CA ASP A 5 3.29 19.01 7.77
C ASP A 5 2.21 19.06 6.69
N ASP A 6 2.58 19.32 5.43
CA ASP A 6 1.65 19.35 4.31
C ASP A 6 1.07 17.95 4.00
N ILE A 7 1.89 16.90 4.08
CA ILE A 7 1.45 15.50 3.89
C ILE A 7 0.54 15.08 5.04
N VAL A 8 0.90 15.40 6.27
CA VAL A 8 0.08 15.14 7.46
C VAL A 8 -1.27 15.85 7.34
N ARG A 9 -1.28 17.12 6.92
CA ARG A 9 -2.50 17.90 6.70
C ARG A 9 -3.36 17.27 5.61
N MET A 10 -2.78 16.92 4.46
CA MET A 10 -3.52 16.30 3.36
C MET A 10 -4.16 14.98 3.80
N ARG A 11 -3.42 14.11 4.50
CA ARG A 11 -3.96 12.85 5.04
C ARG A 11 -5.13 13.10 6.01
N ASN A 12 -4.96 14.01 6.96
CA ASN A 12 -5.98 14.30 7.96
C ASN A 12 -7.26 14.92 7.38
N VAL A 13 -7.18 15.60 6.23
CA VAL A 13 -8.33 16.24 5.57
C VAL A 13 -8.95 15.34 4.51
N LEU A 14 -8.14 14.73 3.64
CA LEU A 14 -8.62 14.01 2.47
C LEU A 14 -9.09 12.59 2.81
N SER A 15 -8.41 11.88 3.71
CA SER A 15 -8.80 10.49 4.01
C SER A 15 -10.23 10.37 4.56
N PRO A 16 -10.69 11.23 5.51
CA PRO A 16 -12.10 11.23 5.91
C PRO A 16 -13.07 11.55 4.77
N VAL A 17 -12.71 12.50 3.89
CA VAL A 17 -13.56 12.87 2.74
C VAL A 17 -13.67 11.72 1.74
N PHE A 18 -12.57 11.00 1.47
CA PHE A 18 -12.58 9.83 0.59
C PHE A 18 -13.48 8.72 1.10
N SER A 19 -13.47 8.47 2.42
CA SER A 19 -14.40 7.56 3.07
C SER A 19 -15.85 8.03 2.96
N GLU A 20 -16.12 9.33 3.21
CA GLU A 20 -17.47 9.89 3.16
C GLU A 20 -18.10 9.78 1.76
N VAL A 21 -17.31 10.04 0.70
CA VAL A 21 -17.81 10.01 -0.68
C VAL A 21 -17.73 8.63 -1.34
N GLY A 22 -17.23 7.61 -0.63
CA GLY A 22 -17.19 6.23 -1.09
C GLY A 22 -16.13 5.94 -2.15
N VAL A 23 -14.93 6.52 -2.01
CA VAL A 23 -13.78 6.13 -2.83
C VAL A 23 -13.36 4.70 -2.49
N ASP A 24 -13.17 3.86 -3.51
CA ASP A 24 -12.78 2.47 -3.30
C ASP A 24 -11.27 2.31 -3.12
N VAL A 25 -10.50 2.99 -3.96
CA VAL A 25 -9.03 2.92 -3.95
C VAL A 25 -8.40 4.27 -4.26
N VAL A 26 -7.30 4.58 -3.60
CA VAL A 26 -6.43 5.73 -3.88
C VAL A 26 -5.06 5.22 -4.31
N LEU A 27 -4.61 5.65 -5.49
CA LEU A 27 -3.30 5.31 -6.05
C LEU A 27 -2.36 6.51 -5.91
N ASN A 28 -1.18 6.28 -5.34
CA ASN A 28 -0.13 7.27 -5.13
C ASN A 28 1.20 6.78 -5.72
N GLY A 29 2.15 7.71 -5.85
CA GLY A 29 3.55 7.41 -6.17
C GLY A 29 4.48 8.05 -5.12
N HIS A 30 5.61 8.62 -5.56
CA HIS A 30 6.58 9.37 -4.74
C HIS A 30 7.47 8.54 -3.78
N ASP A 31 6.99 7.43 -3.23
CA ASP A 31 7.77 6.67 -2.22
C ASP A 31 8.75 5.64 -2.83
N HIS A 32 8.74 5.42 -4.15
CA HIS A 32 9.72 4.56 -4.84
C HIS A 32 9.89 3.17 -4.19
N MET A 33 8.80 2.69 -3.61
CA MET A 33 8.64 1.45 -2.86
C MET A 33 7.16 1.10 -2.90
N TYR A 34 6.83 -0.17 -3.14
CA TYR A 34 5.45 -0.61 -3.15
C TYR A 34 4.90 -0.68 -1.72
N ASN A 35 3.77 -0.02 -1.46
CA ASN A 35 3.10 -0.04 -0.17
C ASN A 35 1.58 -0.23 -0.36
N ARG A 36 1.00 -1.19 0.35
CA ARG A 36 -0.44 -1.42 0.46
C ARG A 36 -0.90 -1.18 1.89
N SER A 37 -1.86 -0.27 2.07
CA SER A 37 -2.48 -0.05 3.37
C SER A 37 -3.40 -1.22 3.77
N TYR A 38 -3.78 -1.27 5.05
CA TYR A 38 -5.05 -1.91 5.40
C TYR A 38 -6.22 -1.16 4.72
N LEU A 39 -7.42 -1.75 4.70
CA LEU A 39 -8.60 -0.94 4.44
C LEU A 39 -8.70 0.15 5.51
N MET A 40 -8.93 1.39 5.10
CA MET A 40 -8.96 2.55 5.99
C MET A 40 -10.36 3.14 6.02
N ASN A 41 -10.92 3.34 7.21
CA ASN A 41 -12.13 4.14 7.41
C ASN A 41 -11.72 5.51 7.98
N GLY A 42 -11.59 6.50 7.09
CA GLY A 42 -10.95 7.77 7.39
C GLY A 42 -9.49 7.57 7.75
N LEU A 43 -9.16 7.76 9.02
CA LEU A 43 -7.80 7.60 9.54
C LEU A 43 -7.58 6.25 10.25
N GLU A 44 -8.63 5.47 10.44
CA GLU A 44 -8.60 4.25 11.23
C GLU A 44 -8.38 3.02 10.34
N PRO A 45 -7.32 2.22 10.57
CA PRO A 45 -7.09 0.98 9.83
C PRO A 45 -8.03 -0.13 10.31
N VAL A 46 -8.61 -0.87 9.36
CA VAL A 46 -9.38 -2.09 9.60
C VAL A 46 -8.42 -3.27 9.50
N VAL A 47 -7.85 -3.65 10.64
CA VAL A 47 -6.80 -4.67 10.71
C VAL A 47 -7.42 -6.08 10.82
N PRO A 48 -7.15 -6.99 9.87
CA PRO A 48 -7.64 -8.37 9.92
C PRO A 48 -6.86 -9.22 10.93
N GLY A 49 -7.39 -10.39 11.27
CA GLY A 49 -6.75 -11.34 12.19
C GLY A 49 -5.55 -12.11 11.61
N ALA A 50 -5.36 -12.06 10.28
CA ALA A 50 -4.23 -12.67 9.59
C ALA A 50 -3.38 -11.59 8.90
N PRO A 51 -2.06 -11.76 8.78
CA PRO A 51 -1.21 -10.88 7.98
C PRO A 51 -1.68 -10.84 6.52
N ALA A 52 -1.56 -9.67 5.88
CA ALA A 52 -1.85 -9.53 4.46
C ALA A 52 -0.79 -10.23 3.61
N GLU A 53 -1.21 -10.83 2.50
CA GLU A 53 -0.37 -11.54 1.55
C GLU A 53 -0.84 -11.27 0.11
N PRO A 54 -0.01 -11.52 -0.92
CA PRO A 54 -0.46 -11.48 -2.30
C PRO A 54 -1.56 -12.53 -2.55
N GLY A 55 -2.57 -12.13 -3.31
CA GLY A 55 -3.80 -12.88 -3.57
C GLY A 55 -4.96 -12.55 -2.60
N ASP A 56 -4.79 -11.60 -1.70
CA ASP A 56 -5.83 -11.18 -0.76
C ASP A 56 -7.09 -10.70 -1.49
N VAL A 57 -8.25 -11.19 -1.04
CA VAL A 57 -9.57 -10.67 -1.41
C VAL A 57 -10.11 -9.87 -0.22
N LEU A 58 -10.20 -8.56 -0.39
CA LEU A 58 -10.67 -7.61 0.58
C LEU A 58 -12.15 -7.30 0.33
N HIS A 59 -12.97 -7.51 1.36
CA HIS A 59 -14.40 -7.17 1.34
C HIS A 59 -14.59 -5.78 1.96
N GLN A 60 -14.87 -4.78 1.13
CA GLN A 60 -14.96 -3.39 1.59
C GLN A 60 -16.27 -3.13 2.34
N GLY A 61 -16.15 -2.69 3.58
CA GLY A 61 -17.25 -2.07 4.32
C GLY A 61 -17.59 -0.66 3.82
N PRO A 62 -18.73 -0.09 4.22
CA PRO A 62 -19.09 1.28 3.90
C PRO A 62 -18.01 2.29 4.34
N GLY A 63 -17.49 3.05 3.39
CA GLY A 63 -16.47 4.10 3.62
C GLY A 63 -15.04 3.57 3.81
N GLU A 64 -14.80 2.27 3.62
CA GLU A 64 -13.46 1.71 3.68
C GLU A 64 -12.71 1.88 2.36
N VAL A 65 -11.52 2.45 2.41
CA VAL A 65 -10.72 2.82 1.24
C VAL A 65 -9.39 2.08 1.28
N LEU A 66 -8.97 1.49 0.16
CA LEU A 66 -7.62 0.96 -0.01
C LEU A 66 -6.68 2.05 -0.50
N TYR A 67 -5.47 2.14 0.06
CA TYR A 67 -4.42 3.03 -0.43
C TYR A 67 -3.25 2.20 -0.93
N LEU A 68 -2.80 2.48 -2.16
CA LEU A 68 -1.60 1.91 -2.74
C LEU A 68 -0.63 3.03 -3.08
N THR A 69 0.62 2.90 -2.64
CA THR A 69 1.74 3.65 -3.22
C THR A 69 2.50 2.72 -4.14
N LEU A 70 2.50 3.05 -5.44
CA LEU A 70 3.21 2.29 -6.45
C LEU A 70 4.71 2.63 -6.40
N SER A 71 5.55 1.68 -6.82
CA SER A 71 7.01 1.87 -6.82
C SER A 71 7.46 2.71 -8.03
N THR A 72 8.74 2.57 -8.39
CA THR A 72 9.36 3.31 -9.49
C THR A 72 9.20 2.56 -10.82
N ALA A 73 8.46 3.14 -11.77
CA ALA A 73 8.26 2.51 -13.09
C ALA A 73 9.52 2.57 -13.99
N GLY A 74 10.40 3.57 -13.78
CA GLY A 74 11.55 3.83 -14.66
C GLY A 74 12.92 3.38 -14.13
N GLY A 75 12.99 2.76 -12.95
CA GLY A 75 14.22 2.34 -12.28
C GLY A 75 15.17 3.44 -11.80
N GLY A 76 14.75 4.71 -11.79
CA GLY A 76 15.67 5.83 -11.53
C GLY A 76 16.13 5.97 -10.08
N LYS A 77 15.34 5.50 -9.10
CA LYS A 77 15.62 5.62 -7.67
C LYS A 77 14.74 4.66 -6.86
N PHE A 78 15.25 4.16 -5.74
CA PHE A 78 14.54 3.32 -4.77
C PHE A 78 14.79 3.85 -3.37
N TYR A 79 13.81 3.72 -2.47
CA TYR A 79 13.98 4.02 -1.05
C TYR A 79 14.10 2.74 -0.24
N ASP A 80 15.00 2.76 0.72
CA ASP A 80 15.09 1.73 1.74
C ASP A 80 13.86 1.78 2.65
N PHE A 81 13.51 0.64 3.24
CA PHE A 81 12.41 0.58 4.21
C PHE A 81 12.71 1.48 5.41
N GLU A 82 11.78 2.38 5.75
CA GLU A 82 11.82 3.17 6.98
C GLU A 82 10.89 2.56 8.01
N GLY A 83 11.45 2.13 9.14
CA GLY A 83 10.69 1.58 10.25
C GLY A 83 9.80 2.61 10.94
N ASN A 84 8.83 2.13 11.73
CA ASN A 84 8.01 2.98 12.58
C ASN A 84 8.80 3.74 13.66
N ASP A 85 10.06 3.36 13.89
CA ASP A 85 11.06 4.02 14.73
C ASP A 85 11.80 5.16 14.02
N GLY A 86 11.56 5.37 12.72
CA GLY A 86 12.18 6.41 11.90
C GLY A 86 13.58 6.08 11.39
N ASN A 87 14.05 4.84 11.56
CA ASN A 87 15.34 4.40 11.03
C ASN A 87 15.16 3.77 9.63
N GLU A 88 16.15 3.98 8.75
CA GLU A 88 16.23 3.35 7.44
C GLU A 88 16.95 2.00 7.54
N TYR A 89 16.42 1.00 6.83
CA TYR A 89 16.93 -0.37 6.83
C TYR A 89 17.12 -0.88 5.40
N PRO A 90 18.33 -0.72 4.83
CA PRO A 90 18.64 -1.20 3.48
C PRO A 90 18.50 -2.73 3.39
N GLY A 91 17.80 -3.21 2.35
CA GLY A 91 17.60 -4.64 2.10
C GLY A 91 16.67 -5.35 3.10
N MET A 92 15.93 -4.62 3.93
CA MET A 92 14.92 -5.20 4.82
C MET A 92 13.85 -5.91 4.00
N THR A 93 13.42 -7.08 4.47
CA THR A 93 12.24 -7.79 3.95
C THR A 93 11.01 -7.54 4.82
N LEU A 94 9.82 -7.70 4.24
CA LEU A 94 8.56 -7.61 4.98
C LEU A 94 8.50 -8.60 6.15
N ALA A 95 9.05 -9.81 5.97
CA ALA A 95 9.10 -10.83 7.02
C ALA A 95 9.94 -10.35 8.22
N GLU A 96 11.15 -9.87 7.98
CA GLU A 96 12.04 -9.35 9.03
C GLU A 96 11.44 -8.14 9.74
N ALA A 97 10.81 -7.22 9.00
CA ALA A 97 10.17 -6.06 9.60
C ALA A 97 8.97 -6.42 10.48
N ARG A 98 8.20 -7.45 10.09
CA ARG A 98 7.10 -8.00 10.91
C ARG A 98 7.64 -8.65 12.19
N GLU A 99 8.69 -9.47 12.09
CA GLU A 99 9.33 -10.10 13.27
C GLU A 99 9.86 -9.06 14.27
N ARG A 100 10.35 -7.93 13.76
CA ARG A 100 10.89 -6.83 14.55
C ARG A 100 9.85 -5.78 14.96
N ASN A 101 8.59 -5.96 14.59
CA ASN A 101 7.49 -5.01 14.84
C ASN A 101 7.79 -3.58 14.34
N LEU A 102 8.39 -3.46 13.15
CA LEU A 102 8.80 -2.18 12.56
C LEU A 102 7.80 -1.62 11.55
N ASN A 103 6.77 -2.37 11.16
CA ASN A 103 5.77 -1.87 10.22
C ASN A 103 4.99 -0.68 10.79
N ARG A 104 4.62 0.25 9.90
CA ARG A 104 3.66 1.31 10.24
C ARG A 104 2.27 0.66 10.49
N PRO A 105 1.49 1.16 11.46
CA PRO A 105 0.21 0.54 11.84
C PRO A 105 -0.85 0.57 10.73
N THR A 106 -0.67 1.41 9.71
CA THR A 106 -1.59 1.53 8.57
C THR A 106 -1.17 0.68 7.36
N ILE A 107 0.03 0.08 7.36
CA ILE A 107 0.58 -0.67 6.23
C ILE A 107 0.38 -2.16 6.45
N ALA A 108 -0.35 -2.80 5.53
CA ALA A 108 -0.65 -4.22 5.57
C ALA A 108 0.47 -5.03 4.89
N PHE A 109 0.93 -4.55 3.75
CA PHE A 109 1.89 -5.21 2.88
C PHE A 109 2.80 -4.18 2.21
N TRP A 110 4.07 -4.52 2.00
CA TRP A 110 5.00 -3.70 1.26
C TRP A 110 6.06 -4.58 0.59
N ASN A 111 6.62 -4.10 -0.51
CA ASN A 111 7.72 -4.74 -1.21
C ASN A 111 8.78 -3.69 -1.60
N GLN A 112 10.04 -4.03 -1.34
CA GLN A 112 11.19 -3.34 -1.90
C GLN A 112 12.23 -4.38 -2.32
N ASP A 113 12.24 -4.70 -3.60
CA ASP A 113 13.22 -5.58 -4.23
C ASP A 113 14.19 -4.83 -5.17
N TYR A 114 14.12 -3.49 -5.17
CA TYR A 114 14.91 -2.60 -6.00
C TYR A 114 14.75 -2.85 -7.51
N THR A 115 13.62 -3.41 -7.90
CA THR A 115 13.24 -3.66 -9.29
C THR A 115 12.12 -2.72 -9.70
N PRO A 116 12.15 -2.16 -10.93
CA PRO A 116 11.04 -1.37 -11.42
C PRO A 116 9.79 -2.23 -11.56
N ASP A 117 8.63 -1.71 -11.17
CA ASP A 117 7.34 -2.41 -11.27
C ASP A 117 6.28 -1.59 -12.03
N TYR A 118 5.20 -2.27 -12.40
CA TYR A 118 3.97 -1.65 -12.87
C TYR A 118 2.76 -2.42 -12.34
N SER A 119 1.61 -1.74 -12.29
CA SER A 119 0.35 -2.35 -11.86
C SER A 119 -0.67 -2.34 -12.98
N VAL A 120 -1.47 -3.41 -13.06
CA VAL A 120 -2.63 -3.53 -13.94
C VAL A 120 -3.88 -3.52 -13.08
N VAL A 121 -4.78 -2.58 -13.37
CA VAL A 121 -6.08 -2.50 -12.71
C VAL A 121 -7.13 -3.12 -13.62
N SER A 122 -7.74 -4.22 -13.15
CA SER A 122 -8.83 -4.92 -13.84
C SER A 122 -10.13 -4.67 -13.09
N VAL A 123 -11.16 -4.21 -13.80
CA VAL A 123 -12.47 -3.89 -13.20
C VAL A 123 -13.52 -4.80 -13.82
N GLU A 124 -14.24 -5.51 -12.97
CA GLU A 124 -15.39 -6.33 -13.32
C GLU A 124 -16.62 -5.89 -12.53
N GLN A 125 -17.76 -6.56 -12.77
CA GLN A 125 -18.98 -6.22 -12.04
C GLN A 125 -18.85 -6.58 -10.56
N GLY A 126 -18.68 -5.57 -9.71
CA GLY A 126 -18.62 -5.72 -8.25
C GLY A 126 -17.24 -6.02 -7.69
N SER A 127 -16.20 -6.05 -8.53
CA SER A 127 -14.82 -6.27 -8.10
C SER A 127 -13.81 -5.43 -8.88
N LEU A 128 -12.71 -5.13 -8.20
CA LEU A 128 -11.55 -4.47 -8.76
C LEU A 128 -10.31 -5.24 -8.32
N ASN A 129 -9.51 -5.72 -9.27
CA ASN A 129 -8.23 -6.38 -9.02
C ASN A 129 -7.07 -5.46 -9.39
N ILE A 130 -6.01 -5.47 -8.58
CA ILE A 130 -4.76 -4.75 -8.82
C ILE A 130 -3.61 -5.73 -8.72
N LEU A 131 -3.10 -6.12 -9.88
CA LEU A 131 -1.93 -6.98 -10.02
C LEU A 131 -0.69 -6.10 -10.23
N SER A 132 0.31 -6.22 -9.35
CA SER A 132 1.59 -5.51 -9.45
C SER A 132 2.71 -6.51 -9.72
N VAL A 133 3.53 -6.25 -10.73
CA VAL A 133 4.60 -7.15 -11.16
C VAL A 133 5.86 -6.37 -11.51
N ASN A 134 7.00 -7.03 -11.37
CA ASN A 134 8.28 -6.52 -11.81
C ASN A 134 8.31 -6.38 -13.33
N ALA A 135 8.72 -5.21 -13.80
CA ALA A 135 8.67 -4.84 -15.20
C ALA A 135 9.61 -5.66 -16.08
N ALA A 136 10.71 -6.17 -15.52
CA ALA A 136 11.74 -6.89 -16.26
C ALA A 136 11.35 -8.34 -16.60
N ASP A 137 10.72 -9.05 -15.66
CA ASP A 137 10.48 -10.50 -15.76
C ASP A 137 9.05 -10.94 -15.43
N GLY A 138 8.18 -10.01 -15.02
CA GLY A 138 6.81 -10.29 -14.64
C GLY A 138 6.67 -11.02 -13.31
N SER A 139 7.72 -11.10 -12.48
CA SER A 139 7.63 -11.68 -11.14
C SER A 139 6.67 -10.87 -10.25
N LEU A 140 5.96 -11.57 -9.36
CA LEU A 140 4.89 -11.00 -8.55
C LEU A 140 5.44 -10.06 -7.48
N VAL A 141 4.87 -8.86 -7.39
CA VAL A 141 5.10 -7.90 -6.29
C VAL A 141 3.96 -7.98 -5.29
N ASP A 142 2.72 -7.82 -5.75
CA ASP A 142 1.49 -7.99 -4.96
C ASP A 142 0.30 -8.26 -5.91
N ASP A 143 -0.76 -8.87 -5.39
CA ASP A 143 -2.03 -9.10 -6.08
C ASP A 143 -3.15 -8.90 -5.05
N VAL A 144 -4.00 -7.90 -5.26
CA VAL A 144 -5.08 -7.60 -4.31
C VAL A 144 -6.38 -7.37 -5.05
N THR A 145 -7.45 -7.99 -4.55
CA THR A 145 -8.79 -7.83 -5.09
C THR A 145 -9.69 -7.15 -4.06
N LEU A 146 -10.37 -6.09 -4.47
CA LEU A 146 -11.44 -5.44 -3.73
C LEU A 146 -12.79 -5.96 -4.23
N THR A 147 -13.70 -6.21 -3.30
CA THR A 147 -15.09 -6.61 -3.57
C THR A 147 -16.05 -5.78 -2.72
N LYS A 148 -17.24 -5.51 -3.28
CA LYS A 148 -18.36 -4.87 -2.57
C LYS A 148 -19.46 -5.87 -2.21
#